data_AF-A0A369H1A2-F1
#
_entry.id   AF-A0A369H1A2-F1
#
_cell.length_a   1.000
_cell.length_b   1.000
_cell.length_c   1.000
_cell.angle_alpha   90.00
_cell.angle_beta   90.00
_cell.angle_gamma   90.00
#
_symmetry.space_group_name_H-M   'P 1'
#
loop_
_entity.id
_entity.type
_entity.pdbx_description
1 polymer ?
#
loop_
_entity_poly.entity_id
_entity_poly.type
_entity_poly.pdbx_seq_one_letter_code
_entity_poly.pdbx_strand_id
1 'polypeptide(L)'
;MLTPEMTSPEGIIQVYFSSPTRKRIDPATCINALRAFKHHARYTSPRLSPTKAHVHEQLQSGSYLRGTRYYPSPDVFLYFFAHLVQDSAAGRLMLRGHVVERFGCEADALSLAMRLEACRLVGVDPPEGERERLLTMQRSDGAFGPA
;
A
#
# COMPACT_ATOMS: atom_id res chain seq x y z
N MET A 1 20.60 9.62 0.41
CA MET A 1 20.84 9.50 -1.05
C MET A 1 20.53 8.05 -1.43
N LEU A 2 19.93 7.79 -2.59
CA LEU A 2 19.69 6.42 -3.08
C LEU A 2 20.92 5.95 -3.85
N THR A 3 21.54 4.85 -3.42
CA THR A 3 22.74 4.28 -4.05
C THR A 3 22.40 3.02 -4.87
N PRO A 4 23.24 2.62 -5.84
CA PRO A 4 22.98 1.45 -6.68
C PRO A 4 22.76 0.14 -5.91
N GLU A 5 23.40 -0.02 -4.74
CA GLU A 5 23.28 -1.20 -3.89
C GLU A 5 21.88 -1.33 -3.28
N MET A 6 21.14 -0.22 -3.19
CA MET A 6 19.79 -0.17 -2.64
C MET A 6 18.70 -0.49 -3.68
N THR A 7 19.10 -0.68 -4.95
CA THR A 7 18.17 -0.84 -6.08
C THR A 7 18.45 -2.10 -6.87
N SER A 8 17.43 -2.67 -7.52
CA SER A 8 17.60 -3.72 -8.53
C SER A 8 18.39 -3.19 -9.74
N PRO A 9 18.82 -4.06 -10.67
CA PRO A 9 19.44 -3.61 -11.92
C PRO A 9 18.59 -2.60 -12.71
N GLU A 10 17.26 -2.70 -12.60
CA GLU A 10 16.27 -1.80 -13.23
C GLU A 10 16.07 -0.49 -12.42
N GLY A 11 16.76 -0.32 -11.30
CA GLY A 11 16.67 0.87 -10.45
C GLY A 11 15.47 0.87 -9.49
N ILE A 12 14.82 -0.27 -9.27
CA ILE A 12 13.69 -0.40 -8.33
C ILE A 12 14.24 -0.61 -6.90
N ILE A 13 13.74 0.17 -5.93
CA ILE A 13 14.17 0.05 -4.53
C ILE A 13 13.90 -1.37 -4.00
N GLN A 14 14.92 -1.97 -3.38
CA GLN A 14 14.83 -3.30 -2.80
C GLN A 14 14.34 -3.27 -1.35
N VAL A 15 13.89 -4.43 -0.85
CA VAL A 15 13.50 -4.60 0.57
C VAL A 15 14.73 -4.67 1.47
N TYR A 16 15.78 -5.38 1.04
CA TYR A 16 17.01 -5.56 1.80
C TYR A 16 18.20 -5.04 1.02
N PHE A 17 19.11 -4.36 1.70
CA PHE A 17 20.32 -3.79 1.10
C PHE A 17 21.61 -4.53 1.51
N SER A 18 21.52 -5.41 2.51
CA SER A 18 22.67 -6.03 3.16
C SER A 18 23.11 -7.37 2.57
N SER A 19 22.39 -7.91 1.59
CA SER A 19 22.65 -9.23 1.04
C SER A 19 22.68 -9.21 -0.48
N PRO A 20 23.84 -9.50 -1.11
CA PRO A 20 23.96 -9.58 -2.57
C PRO A 20 23.04 -10.63 -3.21
N THR A 21 22.62 -11.64 -2.43
CA THR A 21 21.84 -12.80 -2.89
C THR A 21 20.34 -12.69 -2.60
N ARG A 22 19.91 -11.79 -1.71
CA ARG A 22 18.50 -11.59 -1.36
C ARG A 22 17.94 -10.31 -1.98
N LYS A 23 18.13 -10.16 -3.30
CA LYS A 23 17.59 -9.03 -4.05
C LYS A 23 16.08 -9.18 -4.22
N ARG A 24 15.31 -8.64 -3.27
CA ARG A 24 13.85 -8.76 -3.24
C ARG A 24 13.22 -7.40 -3.51
N ILE A 25 12.29 -7.39 -4.46
CA ILE A 25 11.39 -6.26 -4.70
C ILE A 25 10.04 -6.65 -4.09
N ASP A 26 9.43 -5.70 -3.39
CA ASP A 26 8.10 -5.83 -2.83
C ASP A 26 7.35 -4.51 -3.04
N PRO A 27 6.18 -4.53 -3.70
CA PRO A 27 5.54 -3.29 -4.12
C PRO A 27 4.93 -2.49 -2.96
N ALA A 28 4.47 -3.14 -1.89
CA ALA A 28 4.02 -2.45 -0.67
C ALA A 28 5.20 -1.75 0.02
N THR A 29 6.36 -2.41 0.09
CA THR A 29 7.60 -1.83 0.61
C THR A 29 8.10 -0.68 -0.26
N CYS A 30 8.02 -0.81 -1.59
CA CYS A 30 8.35 0.27 -2.52
C CYS A 30 7.52 1.52 -2.27
N ILE A 31 6.21 1.37 -2.03
CA ILE A 31 5.34 2.50 -1.69
C ILE A 31 5.81 3.17 -0.39
N ASN A 32 6.13 2.40 0.65
CA ASN A 32 6.62 2.97 1.91
C ASN A 32 7.96 3.70 1.75
N ALA A 33 8.88 3.18 0.92
CA ALA A 33 10.09 3.89 0.58
C ALA A 33 9.78 5.22 -0.13
N LEU A 34 8.88 5.21 -1.13
CA LEU A 34 8.43 6.42 -1.83
C LEU A 34 7.78 7.43 -0.86
N ARG A 35 6.98 6.97 0.11
CA ARG A 35 6.39 7.80 1.17
C ARG A 35 7.46 8.44 2.04
N ALA A 36 8.50 7.70 2.43
CA ALA A 36 9.62 8.26 3.19
C ALA A 36 10.35 9.35 2.38
N PHE A 37 10.59 9.12 1.08
CA PHE A 37 11.15 10.15 0.21
C PHE A 37 10.22 11.37 0.06
N LYS A 38 8.90 11.17 0.00
CA LYS A 38 7.91 12.26 -0.01
C LYS A 38 7.93 13.08 1.27
N HIS A 39 7.94 12.41 2.42
CA HIS A 39 8.01 13.04 3.73
C HIS A 39 9.24 13.96 3.87
N HIS A 40 10.38 13.56 3.31
CA HIS A 40 11.60 14.37 3.31
C HIS A 40 11.77 15.28 2.08
N ALA A 41 10.67 15.62 1.38
CA ALA A 41 10.67 16.51 0.20
C ALA A 41 11.62 16.08 -0.95
N ARG A 42 11.84 14.78 -1.10
CA ARG A 42 12.73 14.16 -2.11
C ARG A 42 12.01 13.31 -3.15
N TYR A 43 10.67 13.33 -3.15
CA TYR A 43 9.87 12.52 -4.07
C TYR A 43 10.09 12.87 -5.55
N THR A 44 10.47 14.10 -5.88
CA THR A 44 10.73 14.55 -7.27
C THR A 44 12.04 14.02 -7.85
N SER A 45 12.88 13.34 -7.06
CA SER A 45 14.14 12.76 -7.53
C SER A 45 13.93 11.84 -8.74
N PRO A 46 14.64 12.05 -9.87
CA PRO A 46 14.57 11.17 -11.04
C PRO A 46 14.99 9.73 -10.75
N ARG A 47 15.82 9.52 -9.72
CA ARG A 47 16.25 8.18 -9.27
C ARG A 47 15.10 7.33 -8.74
N LEU A 48 13.96 7.94 -8.39
CA LEU A 48 12.77 7.22 -7.93
C LEU A 48 11.85 6.80 -9.08
N SER A 49 12.09 7.27 -10.30
CA SER A 49 11.21 7.01 -11.46
C SER A 49 10.96 5.52 -11.70
N PRO A 50 11.97 4.62 -11.66
CA PRO A 50 11.71 3.19 -11.84
C PRO A 50 10.80 2.60 -10.75
N THR A 51 10.98 3.03 -9.50
CA THR A 51 10.16 2.56 -8.37
C THR A 51 8.73 3.08 -8.48
N LYS A 52 8.53 4.34 -8.90
CA LYS A 52 7.20 4.89 -9.16
C LYS A 52 6.50 4.12 -10.29
N ALA A 53 7.20 3.90 -11.41
CA ALA A 53 6.67 3.15 -12.55
C ALA A 53 6.25 1.74 -12.13
N HIS A 54 7.11 1.03 -11.38
CA HIS A 54 6.78 -0.30 -10.84
C HIS A 54 5.51 -0.30 -9.99
N VAL A 55 5.37 0.64 -9.05
CA VAL A 55 4.18 0.77 -8.20
C VAL A 55 2.92 1.06 -9.03
N HIS A 56 3.00 1.94 -10.03
CA HIS A 56 1.89 2.22 -10.93
C HIS A 56 1.50 1.00 -11.77
N GLU A 57 2.47 0.26 -12.30
CA GLU A 57 2.23 -0.98 -13.07
C GLU A 57 1.55 -2.06 -12.23
N GLN A 58 1.93 -2.20 -10.95
CA GLN A 58 1.26 -3.14 -10.05
C GLN A 58 -0.22 -2.80 -9.89
N LEU A 59 -0.57 -1.52 -9.76
CA LEU A 59 -1.95 -1.06 -9.69
C LEU A 59 -2.69 -1.32 -11.00
N GLN A 60 -2.12 -0.91 -12.14
CA GLN A 60 -2.72 -1.04 -13.47
C GLN A 60 -2.95 -2.50 -13.88
N SER A 61 -2.02 -3.39 -13.57
CA SER A 61 -2.15 -4.81 -13.88
C SER A 61 -3.05 -5.57 -12.91
N GLY A 62 -3.44 -4.96 -11.78
CA GLY A 62 -4.13 -5.65 -10.70
C GLY A 62 -3.27 -6.71 -9.98
N SER A 63 -1.96 -6.77 -10.26
CA SER A 63 -1.07 -7.80 -9.69
C SER A 63 -1.03 -7.77 -8.16
N TYR A 64 -1.24 -6.59 -7.56
CA TYR A 64 -1.30 -6.41 -6.10
C TYR A 64 -2.45 -7.21 -5.45
N LEU A 65 -3.49 -7.60 -6.20
CA LEU A 65 -4.65 -8.34 -5.68
C LEU A 65 -4.27 -9.71 -5.10
N ARG A 66 -3.16 -10.29 -5.57
CA ARG A 66 -2.62 -11.56 -5.05
C ARG A 66 -1.83 -11.39 -3.74
N GLY A 67 -1.76 -10.17 -3.22
CA GLY A 67 -0.85 -9.81 -2.15
C GLY A 67 0.61 -9.90 -2.60
N THR A 68 1.48 -9.90 -1.61
CA THR A 68 2.92 -9.97 -1.76
C THR A 68 3.49 -11.02 -0.81
N ARG A 69 4.80 -11.27 -0.91
CA ARG A 69 5.49 -12.20 -0.01
C ARG A 69 5.37 -11.79 1.47
N TYR A 70 5.38 -10.49 1.75
CA TYR A 70 5.37 -9.97 3.13
C TYR A 70 3.99 -9.53 3.58
N TYR A 71 3.12 -9.18 2.64
CA TYR A 71 1.78 -8.67 2.89
C TYR A 71 0.77 -9.45 2.03
N PRO A 72 0.18 -10.53 2.57
CA PRO A 72 -0.75 -11.38 1.82
C PRO A 72 -2.04 -10.65 1.42
N SER A 73 -2.45 -9.67 2.23
CA SER A 73 -3.66 -8.89 1.96
C SER A 73 -3.39 -7.78 0.94
N PRO A 74 -4.22 -7.66 -0.12
CA PRO A 74 -4.13 -6.56 -1.08
C PRO A 74 -4.51 -5.21 -0.47
N ASP A 75 -5.27 -5.21 0.63
CA ASP A 75 -5.69 -3.99 1.33
C ASP A 75 -4.46 -3.22 1.87
N VAL A 76 -3.35 -3.92 2.19
CA VAL A 76 -2.08 -3.29 2.61
C VAL A 76 -1.47 -2.42 1.51
N PHE A 77 -1.46 -2.94 0.27
CA PHE A 77 -0.94 -2.18 -0.88
C PHE A 77 -1.77 -0.92 -1.11
N LEU A 78 -3.11 -1.06 -1.12
CA LEU A 78 -4.02 0.06 -1.33
C LEU A 78 -3.93 1.09 -0.21
N TYR A 79 -3.81 0.67 1.05
CA TYR A 79 -3.62 1.55 2.20
C TYR A 79 -2.34 2.39 2.08
N PHE A 80 -1.20 1.76 1.80
CA PHE A 80 0.05 2.51 1.62
C PHE A 80 -0.02 3.43 0.41
N PHE A 81 -0.62 3.00 -0.70
CA PHE A 81 -0.74 3.83 -1.89
C PHE A 81 -1.65 5.03 -1.61
N ALA A 82 -2.79 4.84 -0.94
CA ALA A 82 -3.70 5.91 -0.54
C ALA A 82 -2.96 7.00 0.24
N HIS A 83 -2.11 6.64 1.20
CA HIS A 83 -1.27 7.60 1.90
C HIS A 83 -0.24 8.32 1.01
N LEU A 84 0.32 7.64 0.01
CA LEU A 84 1.27 8.25 -0.93
C LEU A 84 0.58 9.33 -1.79
N VAL A 85 -0.66 9.08 -2.22
CA VAL A 85 -1.38 9.93 -3.18
C VAL A 85 -2.46 10.82 -2.58
N GLN A 86 -2.70 10.78 -1.26
CA GLN A 86 -3.78 11.54 -0.62
C GLN A 86 -3.78 13.05 -0.95
N ASP A 87 -2.63 13.65 -1.25
CA ASP A 87 -2.51 15.07 -1.62
C ASP A 87 -2.70 15.35 -3.12
N SER A 88 -2.86 14.32 -3.95
CA SER A 88 -3.04 14.41 -5.40
C SER A 88 -4.45 14.04 -5.81
N ALA A 89 -5.20 14.98 -6.40
CA ALA A 89 -6.55 14.69 -6.89
C ALA A 89 -6.59 13.55 -7.91
N ALA A 90 -5.66 13.56 -8.89
CA ALA A 90 -5.53 12.51 -9.88
C ALA A 90 -5.15 11.16 -9.25
N GLY A 91 -4.22 11.17 -8.29
CA GLY A 91 -3.82 9.95 -7.59
C GLY A 91 -4.94 9.36 -6.73
N ARG A 92 -5.70 10.19 -6.00
CA ARG A 92 -6.90 9.75 -5.28
C ARG A 92 -7.90 9.13 -6.26
N LEU A 93 -8.24 9.81 -7.35
CA LEU A 93 -9.20 9.33 -8.35
C LEU A 93 -8.80 7.96 -8.92
N MET A 94 -7.51 7.77 -9.21
CA MET A 94 -6.95 6.50 -9.70
C MET A 94 -7.19 5.33 -8.73
N LEU A 95 -7.15 5.57 -7.41
CA LEU A 95 -7.33 4.51 -6.41
C LEU A 95 -8.78 4.22 -6.04
N ARG A 96 -9.73 5.14 -6.30
CA ARG A 96 -11.13 4.99 -5.84
C ARG A 96 -11.74 3.67 -6.30
N GLY A 97 -11.63 3.35 -7.60
CA GLY A 97 -12.19 2.12 -8.16
C GLY A 97 -11.62 0.87 -7.49
N HIS A 98 -10.30 0.83 -7.32
CA HIS A 98 -9.62 -0.28 -6.67
C HIS A 98 -10.01 -0.49 -5.22
N VAL A 99 -10.24 0.59 -4.45
CA VAL A 99 -10.72 0.48 -3.07
C VAL A 99 -12.17 -0.02 -3.04
N VAL A 100 -13.03 0.48 -3.94
CA VAL A 100 -14.44 0.07 -4.05
C VAL A 100 -14.56 -1.42 -4.40
N GLU A 101 -13.70 -1.93 -5.29
CA GLU A 101 -13.64 -3.35 -5.66
C GLU A 101 -13.35 -4.30 -4.49
N ARG A 102 -12.85 -3.77 -3.36
CA ARG A 102 -12.56 -4.57 -2.15
C ARG A 102 -13.75 -4.73 -1.22
N PHE A 103 -14.81 -3.93 -1.34
CA PHE A 103 -15.96 -4.04 -0.44
C PHE A 103 -16.60 -5.43 -0.47
N GLY A 104 -17.02 -5.94 0.68
CA GLY A 104 -17.58 -7.28 0.81
C GLY A 104 -16.54 -8.41 0.70
N CYS A 105 -15.28 -8.14 0.31
CA CYS A 105 -14.24 -9.15 0.36
C CYS A 105 -13.90 -9.51 1.82
N GLU A 106 -13.55 -10.77 2.04
CA GLU A 106 -12.98 -11.27 3.29
C GLU A 106 -11.73 -10.49 3.68
N ALA A 107 -11.61 -10.19 4.97
CA ALA A 107 -10.51 -9.45 5.55
C ALA A 107 -10.44 -9.75 7.06
N ASP A 108 -9.22 -9.85 7.57
CA ASP A 108 -9.00 -9.73 9.02
C ASP A 108 -9.22 -8.27 9.46
N ALA A 109 -9.28 -8.07 10.78
CA ALA A 109 -9.53 -6.75 11.36
C ALA A 109 -8.53 -5.69 10.86
N LEU A 110 -7.25 -6.07 10.71
CA LEU A 110 -6.22 -5.15 10.24
C LEU A 110 -6.43 -4.75 8.77
N SER A 111 -6.70 -5.71 7.89
CA SER A 111 -6.96 -5.47 6.48
C SER A 111 -8.22 -4.64 6.28
N LEU A 112 -9.28 -4.91 7.04
CA LEU A 112 -10.52 -4.15 6.99
C LEU A 112 -10.34 -2.72 7.49
N ALA A 113 -9.59 -2.52 8.58
CA ALA A 113 -9.24 -1.19 9.06
C ALA A 113 -8.41 -0.41 8.03
N MET A 114 -7.43 -1.06 7.40
CA MET A 114 -6.63 -0.49 6.32
C MET A 114 -7.48 -0.09 5.11
N ARG A 115 -8.45 -0.92 4.72
CA ARG A 115 -9.41 -0.62 3.65
C ARG A 115 -10.24 0.63 3.98
N LEU A 116 -10.83 0.68 5.17
CA LEU A 116 -11.65 1.82 5.62
C LEU A 116 -10.83 3.12 5.70
N GLU A 117 -9.58 3.05 6.13
CA GLU A 117 -8.69 4.21 6.14
C GLU A 117 -8.29 4.63 4.71
N ALA A 118 -8.05 3.66 3.81
CA ALA A 118 -7.84 3.95 2.40
C ALA A 118 -9.06 4.67 1.79
N CYS A 119 -10.28 4.24 2.11
CA CYS A 119 -11.53 4.91 1.70
C CYS A 119 -11.51 6.38 2.13
N ARG A 120 -11.22 6.65 3.42
CA ARG A 120 -11.14 8.01 3.96
C ARG A 120 -10.12 8.88 3.21
N LEU A 121 -8.94 8.34 2.93
CA LEU A 121 -7.85 9.06 2.25
C LEU A 121 -8.16 9.39 0.78
N VAL A 122 -8.95 8.55 0.10
CA VAL A 122 -9.32 8.74 -1.31
C VAL A 122 -10.73 9.33 -1.51
N GLY A 123 -11.44 9.61 -0.41
CA GLY A 123 -12.76 10.23 -0.38
C GLY A 123 -13.90 9.30 -0.82
N VAL A 124 -13.77 8.00 -0.57
CA VAL A 124 -14.82 7.01 -0.83
C VAL A 124 -15.57 6.78 0.48
N ASP A 125 -16.89 6.78 0.43
CA ASP A 125 -17.73 6.39 1.56
C ASP A 125 -17.93 4.86 1.51
N PRO A 126 -17.44 4.12 2.53
CA PRO A 126 -17.66 2.68 2.58
C PRO A 126 -19.13 2.36 2.92
N PRO A 127 -19.67 1.23 2.44
CA PRO A 127 -20.97 0.73 2.89
C PRO A 127 -21.01 0.61 4.42
N GLU A 128 -22.17 0.88 5.02
CA GLU A 128 -22.38 0.86 6.47
C GLU A 128 -21.89 -0.45 7.13
N GLY A 129 -22.20 -1.58 6.51
CA GLY A 129 -21.80 -2.91 6.98
C GLY A 129 -20.28 -3.14 7.07
N GLU A 130 -19.42 -2.41 6.33
CA GLU A 130 -17.97 -2.57 6.47
C GLU A 130 -17.48 -2.08 7.85
N ARG A 131 -18.06 -0.99 8.37
CA ARG A 131 -17.70 -0.47 9.70
C ARG A 131 -18.23 -1.38 10.81
N GLU A 132 -19.47 -1.85 10.67
CA GLU A 132 -20.07 -2.79 11.61
C GLU A 132 -19.26 -4.09 11.69
N ARG A 133 -18.86 -4.64 10.53
CA ARG A 133 -17.97 -5.82 10.46
C ARG A 133 -16.65 -5.60 11.20
N LEU A 134 -16.05 -4.41 11.13
CA LEU A 134 -14.83 -4.13 11.89
C LEU A 134 -15.13 -4.11 13.39
N LEU A 135 -16.19 -3.42 13.82
CA LEU A 135 -16.55 -3.32 15.23
C LEU A 135 -16.87 -4.68 15.86
N THR A 136 -17.48 -5.60 15.11
CA THR A 136 -17.76 -6.96 15.62
C THR A 136 -16.50 -7.81 15.80
N MET A 137 -15.38 -7.45 15.16
CA MET A 137 -14.07 -8.08 15.36
C MET A 137 -13.32 -7.53 16.58
N GLN A 138 -13.79 -6.43 17.19
CA GLN A 138 -13.15 -5.83 18.34
C GLN A 138 -13.48 -6.61 19.62
N ARG A 139 -12.46 -6.89 20.42
CA ARG A 139 -12.60 -7.49 21.74
C ARG A 139 -13.20 -6.49 22.73
N SER A 140 -13.71 -7.00 23.86
CA SER A 140 -14.29 -6.15 24.93
C SER A 140 -13.28 -5.20 25.58
N ASP A 141 -11.98 -5.48 25.49
CA ASP A 141 -10.88 -4.61 25.92
C ASP A 141 -10.47 -3.56 24.87
N GLY A 142 -11.12 -3.55 23.70
CA GLY A 142 -10.84 -2.65 22.60
C GLY A 142 -9.75 -3.14 21.64
N ALA A 143 -9.12 -4.28 21.90
CA ALA A 143 -8.08 -4.84 21.03
C ALA A 143 -8.66 -5.55 19.79
N PHE A 144 -7.81 -5.70 18.78
CA PHE A 144 -8.07 -6.51 17.59
C PHE A 144 -7.02 -7.61 17.49
N GLY A 145 -7.44 -8.85 17.24
CA GLY A 145 -6.53 -9.99 17.09
C GLY A 145 -7.00 -11.24 17.82
N PRO A 146 -6.21 -12.32 17.78
CA PRO A 146 -6.55 -13.57 18.47
C PRO A 146 -6.77 -13.35 19.98
N ALA A 147 -7.64 -14.19 20.55
CA ALA A 147 -7.96 -14.22 21.96
C ALA A 147 -6.74 -14.55 22.82
#